data_AF-A0A2T2U761-F1
#
_entry.id   AF-A0A2T2U761-F1
#
_cell.length_a   1.000
_cell.length_b   1.000
_cell.length_c   1.000
_cell.angle_alpha   90.00
_cell.angle_beta   90.00
_cell.angle_gamma   90.00
#
_symmetry.space_group_name_H-M   'P 1'
#
loop_
_entity.id
_entity.type
_entity.pdbx_description
1 polymer ?
#
loop_
_entity_poly.entity_id
_entity_poly.type
_entity_poly.pdbx_seq_one_letter_code
_entity_poly.pdbx_strand_id
1 'polypeptide(L)' 'FEAGEPQVMTEAEYEKLTDIGQYGDIRLSCQIVLDRDMTVKPLMTVEDQGWDDAGPEPAITVEPAPEWSPIEALENR' A
#
# COMPACT_ATOMS: atom_id res chain seq x y z
N PHE A 1 3.03 -8.60 2.41
CA PHE A 1 3.76 -8.47 3.69
C PHE A 1 4.27 -9.84 4.13
N GLU A 2 5.37 -9.91 4.88
CA GLU A 2 5.81 -11.16 5.52
C GLU A 2 5.33 -11.24 6.99
N ALA A 3 5.24 -10.09 7.66
CA ALA A 3 4.66 -9.98 9.01
C ALA A 3 4.16 -8.55 9.28
N GLY A 4 3.19 -8.42 10.20
CA GLY A 4 2.73 -7.13 10.72
C GLY A 4 1.78 -6.35 9.81
N GLU A 5 1.18 -6.97 8.80
CA GLU A 5 0.30 -6.26 7.85
C GLU A 5 -0.88 -5.55 8.56
N PRO A 6 -1.10 -4.25 8.30
CA PRO A 6 -2.26 -3.55 8.82
C PRO A 6 -3.56 -4.17 8.34
N GLN A 7 -4.49 -4.39 9.27
CA GLN A 7 -5.84 -4.91 9.00
C GLN A 7 -6.83 -3.80 8.54
N VAL A 8 -6.28 -2.63 8.23
CA VAL A 8 -7.00 -1.48 7.69
C VAL A 8 -6.35 -1.04 6.38
N MET A 9 -7.14 -0.43 5.53
CA MET A 9 -6.76 0.06 4.21
C MET A 9 -7.48 1.37 3.95
N THR A 10 -6.88 2.27 3.17
CA THR A 10 -7.60 3.47 2.70
C THR A 10 -8.56 3.07 1.59
N GLU A 11 -9.72 3.73 1.51
CA GLU A 11 -10.65 3.48 0.40
C GLU A 11 -9.98 3.69 -0.96
N ALA A 12 -9.15 4.73 -1.08
CA ALA A 12 -8.39 5.03 -2.29
C ALA A 12 -7.38 3.92 -2.66
N GLU A 13 -6.71 3.30 -1.69
CA GLU A 13 -5.82 2.15 -1.95
C GLU A 13 -6.62 0.96 -2.48
N TYR A 14 -7.73 0.62 -1.82
CA TYR A 14 -8.59 -0.50 -2.21
C TYR A 14 -9.14 -0.35 -3.63
N GLU A 15 -9.72 0.80 -3.94
CA GLU A 15 -10.28 1.11 -5.26
C GLU A 15 -9.18 1.02 -6.32
N LYS A 16 -8.02 1.64 -6.06
CA LYS A 16 -6.93 1.64 -7.03
C LYS A 16 -6.38 0.25 -7.30
N LEU A 17 -6.18 -0.57 -6.27
CA LEU A 17 -5.67 -1.94 -6.41
C LEU A 17 -6.67 -2.84 -7.14
N THR A 18 -7.97 -2.67 -6.86
CA THR A 18 -9.04 -3.40 -7.54
C THR A 18 -9.09 -3.03 -9.02
N ASP A 19 -9.04 -1.73 -9.35
CA ASP A 19 -9.06 -1.22 -10.73
C ASP A 19 -7.92 -1.77 -11.59
N ILE A 20 -6.72 -1.93 -11.01
CA ILE A 20 -5.56 -2.47 -11.71
C ILE A 20 -5.43 -3.99 -11.60
N GLY A 21 -6.37 -4.66 -10.91
CA GLY A 21 -6.38 -6.11 -10.73
C GLY A 21 -5.20 -6.65 -9.91
N GLN A 22 -4.71 -5.88 -8.94
CA GLN A 22 -3.57 -6.23 -8.07
C GLN A 22 -3.98 -6.31 -6.59
N TYR A 23 -5.28 -6.25 -6.30
CA TYR A 23 -5.79 -6.42 -4.95
C TYR A 23 -5.49 -7.84 -4.42
N GLY A 24 -4.95 -7.91 -3.20
CA GLY A 24 -4.51 -9.16 -2.57
C GLY A 24 -3.08 -9.59 -2.92
N ASP A 25 -2.52 -9.08 -4.02
CA ASP A 25 -1.16 -9.41 -4.46
C ASP A 25 -0.13 -8.43 -3.87
N ILE A 26 -0.46 -7.13 -3.87
CA ILE A 26 0.45 -6.07 -3.41
C ILE A 26 -0.28 -5.06 -2.52
N ARG A 27 0.52 -4.21 -1.87
CA ARG A 27 0.07 -3.04 -1.12
C ARG A 27 0.84 -1.81 -1.59
N LEU A 28 0.22 -0.64 -1.53
CA LEU A 28 0.85 0.61 -1.97
C LEU A 28 1.61 1.24 -0.81
N SER A 29 2.94 1.27 -0.87
CA SER A 29 3.78 1.82 0.22
C SER A 29 3.41 3.26 0.60
N CYS A 30 3.01 4.09 -0.36
CA CYS A 30 2.57 5.47 -0.13
C CYS A 30 1.23 5.59 0.62
N GLN A 31 0.49 4.49 0.77
CA GLN A 31 -0.79 4.43 1.48
C GLN A 31 -0.67 3.72 2.84
N ILE A 32 0.53 3.31 3.26
CA ILE A 32 0.75 2.63 4.55
C ILE A 32 1.37 3.60 5.56
N VAL A 33 0.70 3.77 6.70
CA VAL A 33 1.24 4.50 7.86
C VAL A 33 2.04 3.54 8.73
N LEU A 34 3.25 3.95 9.12
CA LEU A 34 4.10 3.21 10.06
C LEU A 34 3.66 3.47 11.51
N ASP A 35 2.79 2.61 12.04
CA ASP A 35 2.34 2.65 13.45
C ASP A 35 2.69 1.39 14.25
N ARG A 36 3.34 0.41 13.59
CA ARG A 36 3.75 -0.89 14.14
C ARG A 36 4.97 -1.44 13.39
N ASP A 37 5.62 -2.42 14.00
CA ASP A 37 6.69 -3.16 13.36
C ASP A 37 6.13 -4.06 12.25
N MET A 38 6.78 -4.04 11.08
CA MET A 38 6.38 -4.80 9.91
C MET A 38 7.61 -5.39 9.22
N THR A 39 7.45 -6.59 8.66
CA THR A 39 8.43 -7.20 7.76
C THR A 39 7.84 -7.20 6.37
N VAL A 40 8.47 -6.46 5.45
CA VAL A 40 8.01 -6.26 4.09
C VAL A 40 9.08 -6.68 3.10
N LYS A 41 8.63 -7.22 1.96
CA LYS A 41 9.48 -7.49 0.81
C LYS A 41 9.12 -6.51 -0.31
N PRO A 42 10.03 -5.61 -0.71
CA PRO A 42 9.83 -4.78 -1.89
C PRO A 42 9.71 -5.65 -3.14
N LEU A 43 8.70 -5.37 -3.98
CA LEU A 43 8.46 -6.12 -5.23
C LEU A 43 8.90 -5.35 -6.48
N MET A 44 8.89 -4.02 -6.43
CA MET A 44 9.29 -3.15 -7.54
C MET A 44 10.57 -2.42 -7.14
N THR A 45 11.72 -3.07 -7.36
CA THR A 45 13.04 -2.47 -7.09
C THR A 45 13.58 -1.74 -8.33
N VAL A 46 14.45 -0.75 -8.13
CA VAL A 46 15.08 -0.02 -9.25
C VAL A 46 15.85 -0.97 -10.17
N GLU A 47 16.59 -1.91 -9.58
CA GLU A 47 17.37 -2.91 -10.31
C GLU A 47 16.49 -3.80 -11.19
N ASP A 48 15.35 -4.27 -10.68
CA ASP A 48 14.45 -5.15 -11.41
C ASP A 48 13.61 -4.42 -12.46
N GLN A 49 13.26 -3.15 -12.21
CA GLN A 49 12.38 -2.38 -13.10
C GLN A 49 13.14 -1.61 -14.18
N GLY A 50 14.46 -1.44 -14.04
CA GLY A 50 15.25 -0.60 -14.95
C GLY A 50 14.88 0.88 -14.88
N TRP A 51 14.39 1.34 -13.74
CA TRP A 51 14.09 2.75 -13.50
C TRP A 51 15.37 3.55 -13.28
N ASP A 52 15.31 4.85 -13.57
CA ASP A 52 16.44 5.75 -13.34
C ASP A 52 16.65 6.01 -11.83
N ASP A 53 15.57 6.05 -11.06
CA ASP A 53 15.57 6.22 -9.61
C ASP A 53 14.38 5.51 -8.91
N ALA A 54 14.36 5.55 -7.57
CA ALA A 54 13.31 4.97 -6.74
C ALA A 54 12.12 5.93 -6.49
N GLY A 55 12.09 7.08 -7.16
CA GLY A 55 11.17 8.17 -6.90
C GLY A 55 11.56 9.07 -5.71
N PRO A 56 10.71 10.05 -5.38
CA PRO A 56 10.94 10.97 -4.28
C PRO A 56 10.79 10.30 -2.92
N GLU A 57 11.29 10.97 -1.87
CA GLU A 57 11.06 10.55 -0.49
C GLU A 57 9.54 10.48 -0.21
N PRO A 58 9.06 9.41 0.46
CA PRO A 58 7.66 9.30 0.82
C PRO A 58 7.19 10.48 1.67
N ALA A 59 5.98 10.98 1.38
CA ALA A 59 5.36 12.01 2.20
C ALA A 59 5.09 11.47 3.62
N ILE A 60 5.19 12.35 4.63
CA ILE A 60 4.89 12.00 6.03
C ILE A 60 3.41 11.66 6.20
N THR A 61 2.54 12.28 5.40
CA THR A 61 1.09 12.10 5.42
C THR A 61 0.62 11.40 4.16
N VAL A 62 -0.39 10.55 4.31
CA VAL A 62 -1.07 9.91 3.17
C VAL A 62 -1.92 10.96 2.45
N GLU A 63 -1.82 10.97 1.11
CA GLU A 63 -2.65 11.77 0.22
C GLU A 63 -3.37 10.86 -0.79
N PRO A 64 -4.65 11.13 -1.13
CA PRO A 64 -5.53 12.14 -0.53
C PRO A 64 -5.81 11.86 0.97
N ALA A 65 -6.50 12.77 1.65
CA ALA A 65 -6.84 12.59 3.06
C ALA A 65 -7.47 11.20 3.27
N PRO A 66 -6.89 10.34 4.13
CA PRO A 66 -7.22 8.93 4.12
C PRO A 66 -8.55 8.65 4.82
N GLU A 67 -9.40 7.90 4.13
CA GLU A 67 -10.60 7.28 4.69
C GLU A 67 -10.28 5.82 5.01
N TRP A 68 -10.06 5.50 6.29
CA TRP A 68 -9.65 4.18 6.73
C TRP A 68 -10.83 3.29 7.04
N SER A 69 -10.80 2.07 6.50
CA SER A 69 -11.77 1.03 6.81
C SER A 69 -11.06 -0.29 7.13
N PRO A 70 -11.65 -1.17 7.97
CA PRO A 70 -11.21 -2.56 8.05
C PRO A 70 -11.25 -3.21 6.67
N ILE A 71 -10.25 -4.03 6.35
CA ILE A 71 -10.16 -4.68 5.02
C ILE A 71 -11.43 -5.51 4.74
N GLU A 72 -11.90 -6.27 5.72
CA GLU A 72 -13.12 -7.07 5.63
C GLU A 72 -14.37 -6.22 5.29
N ALA A 73 -14.44 -4.97 5.75
CA ALA A 73 -15.56 -4.09 5.43
C ALA A 73 -15.55 -3.64 3.96
N LEU A 74 -14.37 -3.49 3.36
CA LEU A 74 -14.19 -3.10 1.96
C LEU A 74 -14.51 -4.25 1.01
N GLU A 75 -14.15 -5.48 1.38
CA GLU A 75 -14.43 -6.69 0.58
C GLU A 75 -15.93 -7.02 0.51
N ASN A 76 -16.70 -6.62 1.53
CA ASN A 76 -18.14 -6.86 1.64
C ASN A 76 -19.01 -5.71 1.07
N ARG A 77 -18.39 -4.75 0.39
CA ARG A 77 -19.07 -3.57 -0.20
C ARG A 77 -19.73 -3.91 -1.53
#